data_AF-A0A0K2JIZ1-F1
#
_entry.id   AF-A0A0K2JIZ1-F1
#
_cell.length_a   1.000
_cell.length_b   1.000
_cell.length_c   1.000
_cell.angle_alpha   90.00
_cell.angle_beta   90.00
_cell.angle_gamma   90.00
#
_symmetry.space_group_name_H-M   'P 1'
#
loop_
_entity.id
_entity.type
_entity.pdbx_description
1 polymer ?
#
loop_
_entity_poly.entity_id
_entity_poly.type
_entity_poly.pdbx_seq_one_letter_code
_entity_poly.pdbx_strand_id
1 'polypeptide(L)'
;MKEIRNLQLSEFQKEIINKLDDEYCYETSVGYEDSITIFNKEQGLLIRINKTDDTASINESLEFCKSRIEKSLNNHNQLVKDEEKRIKLLELILKENK
;
A
#
# COMPACT_ATOMS: atom_id res chain seq x y z
N MET A 1 5.86 29.93 -4.90
CA MET A 1 4.54 29.32 -5.18
C MET A 1 4.50 29.06 -6.69
N LYS A 2 4.57 27.80 -7.14
CA LYS A 2 4.53 27.48 -8.58
C LYS A 2 3.06 27.40 -9.01
N GLU A 3 2.68 28.20 -10.00
CA GLU A 3 1.35 28.21 -10.61
C GLU A 3 0.99 26.84 -11.21
N ILE A 4 -0.12 26.26 -10.75
CA ILE A 4 -0.72 25.05 -11.32
C ILE A 4 -1.48 25.47 -12.58
N ARG A 5 -0.84 25.37 -13.75
CA ARG A 5 -1.51 25.61 -15.04
C ARG A 5 -2.51 24.48 -15.31
N ASN A 6 -3.81 24.80 -15.26
CA ASN A 6 -4.95 24.08 -15.84
C ASN A 6 -4.92 22.53 -15.81
N LEU A 7 -4.79 21.95 -14.62
CA LEU A 7 -5.15 20.54 -14.39
C LEU A 7 -6.61 20.47 -13.95
N GLN A 8 -7.48 19.81 -14.72
CA GLN A 8 -8.88 19.56 -14.32
C GLN A 8 -8.96 18.42 -13.28
N LEU A 9 -8.38 18.64 -12.11
CA LEU A 9 -8.57 17.75 -10.96
C LEU A 9 -10.01 17.84 -10.47
N SER A 10 -10.58 16.71 -10.02
CA SER A 10 -11.84 16.72 -9.28
C SER A 10 -11.66 17.43 -7.93
N GLU A 11 -12.75 17.94 -7.35
CA GLU A 11 -12.70 18.51 -6.00
C GLU A 11 -12.16 17.49 -4.98
N PHE A 12 -12.51 16.22 -5.14
CA PHE A 12 -11.99 15.14 -4.32
C PHE A 12 -10.46 14.99 -4.42
N GLN A 13 -9.91 14.98 -5.64
CA GLN A 13 -8.45 14.93 -5.85
C GLN A 13 -7.74 16.14 -5.23
N LYS A 14 -8.33 17.34 -5.36
CA LYS A 14 -7.79 18.56 -4.74
C LYS A 14 -7.80 18.48 -3.22
N GLU A 15 -8.90 18.00 -2.62
CA GLU A 15 -8.99 17.81 -1.18
C GLU A 15 -7.93 16.85 -0.64
N ILE A 16 -7.64 15.77 -1.38
CA ILE A 16 -6.61 14.80 -1.00
C ILE A 16 -5.23 15.45 -1.04
N ILE A 17 -4.88 16.10 -2.15
CA ILE A 17 -3.57 16.77 -2.30
C ILE A 17 -3.36 17.80 -1.18
N ASN A 18 -4.38 18.60 -0.86
CA ASN A 18 -4.28 19.62 0.18
C ASN A 18 -4.09 19.06 1.60
N LYS A 19 -4.37 17.78 1.81
CA LYS A 19 -4.20 17.08 3.09
C LYS A 19 -2.91 16.26 3.17
N LEU A 20 -2.14 16.16 2.08
CA LEU A 20 -0.84 15.49 2.11
C LEU A 20 0.15 16.30 2.94
N ASP A 21 0.88 15.60 3.80
CA ASP A 21 2.02 16.15 4.53
C ASP A 21 3.33 15.99 3.73
N ASP A 22 4.44 16.44 4.32
CA ASP A 22 5.78 16.40 3.70
C ASP A 22 6.33 14.97 3.52
N GLU A 23 5.61 13.93 3.96
CA GLU A 23 5.99 12.53 3.73
C GLU A 23 5.58 11.99 2.37
N TYR A 24 4.73 12.72 1.66
CA TYR A 24 4.17 12.29 0.40
C TYR A 24 4.50 13.27 -0.71
N CYS A 25 4.74 12.69 -1.88
CA CYS A 25 4.82 13.43 -3.14
C CYS A 25 3.68 12.98 -4.04
N TYR A 26 3.25 13.84 -4.95
CA TYR A 26 2.26 13.46 -5.95
C TYR A 26 2.67 13.91 -7.35
N GLU A 27 2.29 13.10 -8.34
CA GLU A 27 2.36 13.44 -9.75
C GLU A 27 0.96 13.42 -10.34
N THR A 28 0.66 14.40 -11.18
CA THR A 28 -0.59 14.42 -11.93
C THR A 28 -0.36 13.82 -13.30
N SER A 29 -1.15 12.81 -13.66
CA SER A 29 -1.13 12.24 -15.00
C SER A 29 -2.28 12.82 -15.82
N VAL A 30 -1.94 13.38 -16.99
CA VAL A 30 -2.89 13.97 -17.95
C VAL A 30 -2.97 13.05 -19.15
N GLY A 31 -4.13 12.44 -19.39
CA GLY A 31 -4.29 11.42 -20.42
C GLY A 31 -5.65 10.71 -20.34
N TYR A 32 -5.68 9.40 -20.60
CA TYR A 32 -6.92 8.61 -20.64
C TYR A 32 -7.68 8.57 -19.30
N GLU A 33 -6.95 8.70 -18.20
CA GLU A 33 -7.48 8.70 -16.84
C GLU A 33 -6.79 9.82 -16.08
N ASP A 34 -7.41 11.00 -16.11
CA ASP A 34 -7.06 12.14 -15.27
C ASP A 34 -6.90 11.63 -13.83
N SER A 35 -5.67 11.57 -13.33
CA SER A 35 -5.37 10.90 -12.07
C SER A 35 -4.23 11.58 -11.34
N ILE A 36 -4.24 11.41 -10.02
CA ILE A 36 -3.12 11.77 -9.16
C ILE A 36 -2.48 10.48 -8.67
N THR A 37 -1.17 10.40 -8.75
CA THR A 37 -0.38 9.29 -8.26
C THR A 37 0.39 9.76 -7.05
N ILE A 38 0.23 9.09 -5.91
CA ILE A 38 0.87 9.43 -4.64
C ILE A 38 2.01 8.45 -4.37
N PHE A 39 3.15 9.01 -3.97
CA PHE A 39 4.38 8.31 -3.64
C PHE A 39 4.82 8.62 -2.22
N ASN A 40 5.59 7.72 -1.62
CA ASN A 40 6.34 8.01 -0.40
C ASN A 40 7.61 8.84 -0.72
N LYS A 41 8.33 9.29 0.33
CA LYS A 41 9.61 10.03 0.19
C LYS A 41 10.67 9.31 -0.65
N GLU A 42 10.62 7.98 -0.73
CA GLU A 42 11.56 7.13 -1.49
C GLU A 42 11.10 6.89 -2.94
N GLN A 43 10.09 7.62 -3.41
CA GLN A 43 9.46 7.47 -4.74
C GLN A 43 8.80 6.09 -4.96
N GLY A 44 8.51 5.37 -3.88
CA GLY A 44 7.67 4.17 -3.91
C GLY A 44 6.22 4.54 -4.16
N LEU A 45 5.64 3.96 -5.21
CA LEU A 45 4.22 4.11 -5.55
C LEU A 45 3.33 3.60 -4.41
N LEU A 46 2.43 4.44 -3.91
CA LEU A 46 1.48 4.08 -2.86
C LEU A 46 0.08 3.86 -3.41
N ILE A 47 -0.47 4.86 -4.10
CA ILE A 47 -1.84 4.82 -4.61
C ILE A 47 -1.99 5.72 -5.82
N ARG A 48 -2.90 5.34 -6.71
CA ARG A 48 -3.38 6.18 -7.80
C ARG A 48 -4.86 6.47 -7.56
N ILE A 49 -5.24 7.74 -7.67
CA ILE A 49 -6.61 8.22 -7.48
C ILE A 49 -7.06 8.86 -8.78
N ASN A 50 -8.01 8.21 -9.43
CA ASN A 50 -8.64 8.64 -10.66
C ASN A 50 -9.64 9.77 -10.40
N LYS A 51 -9.96 10.56 -11.43
CA LYS A 51 -10.89 11.69 -11.34
C LYS A 51 -12.29 11.28 -10.91
N THR A 52 -12.68 10.04 -11.23
CA THR A 52 -13.97 9.44 -10.89
C THR A 52 -14.00 8.81 -9.50
N ASP A 53 -12.85 8.73 -8.82
CA ASP A 53 -12.83 8.20 -7.45
C ASP A 53 -13.52 9.14 -6.49
N ASP A 54 -14.11 8.52 -5.47
CA ASP A 54 -14.81 9.18 -4.38
C ASP A 54 -14.54 8.45 -3.06
N THR A 55 -15.17 8.91 -1.99
CA THR A 55 -15.01 8.30 -0.67
C THR A 55 -15.38 6.81 -0.66
N ALA A 56 -16.35 6.36 -1.47
CA ALA A 56 -16.76 4.96 -1.51
C ALA A 56 -15.69 4.09 -2.18
N SER A 57 -15.15 4.50 -3.34
CA SER A 57 -14.09 3.74 -4.01
C SER A 57 -12.78 3.69 -3.20
N ILE A 58 -12.46 4.78 -2.48
CA ILE A 58 -11.32 4.79 -1.55
C ILE A 58 -11.55 3.86 -0.36
N ASN A 59 -12.77 3.81 0.19
CA ASN A 59 -13.09 2.88 1.28
C ASN A 59 -13.00 1.41 0.82
N GLU A 60 -13.46 1.08 -0.39
CA GLU A 60 -13.30 -0.26 -0.94
C GLU A 60 -11.82 -0.64 -1.09
N SER A 61 -11.01 0.29 -1.60
CA SER A 61 -9.55 0.13 -1.72
C SER A 61 -8.88 -0.06 -0.36
N LEU A 62 -9.34 0.65 0.68
CA LEU A 62 -8.86 0.51 2.05
C LEU A 62 -9.14 -0.89 2.62
N GLU A 63 -10.37 -1.38 2.49
CA GLU A 63 -10.75 -2.71 2.98
C GLU A 63 -10.00 -3.81 2.23
N PHE A 64 -9.81 -3.66 0.92
CA PHE A 64 -8.98 -4.57 0.14
C PHE A 64 -7.54 -4.63 0.66
N CYS A 65 -6.93 -3.48 0.93
CA CYS A 65 -5.57 -3.40 1.50
C CYS A 65 -5.48 -4.08 2.86
N LYS A 66 -6.44 -3.84 3.77
CA LYS A 66 -6.50 -4.49 5.09
C LYS A 66 -6.57 -6.00 4.97
N SER A 67 -7.48 -6.51 4.13
CA SER A 67 -7.63 -7.95 3.90
C SER A 67 -6.35 -8.59 3.34
N ARG A 68 -5.66 -7.89 2.43
CA ARG A 68 -4.38 -8.37 1.88
C ARG A 68 -3.30 -8.48 2.96
N ILE A 69 -3.19 -7.48 3.84
CA ILE A 69 -2.25 -7.49 4.97
C ILE A 69 -2.56 -8.65 5.92
N GLU A 70 -3.82 -8.81 6.31
CA GLU A 70 -4.26 -9.88 7.22
C GLU A 70 -3.91 -11.27 6.65
N LYS A 71 -4.20 -11.50 5.36
CA LYS A 71 -3.87 -12.76 4.68
C LYS A 71 -2.36 -13.00 4.65
N SER A 72 -1.56 -11.97 4.36
CA SER A 72 -0.10 -12.08 4.34
C SER A 72 0.46 -12.42 5.73
N LEU A 73 -0.03 -11.77 6.77
CA LEU A 73 0.37 -12.02 8.15
C LEU A 73 0.02 -13.45 8.60
N ASN A 74 -1.18 -13.92 8.28
CA ASN A 74 -1.60 -15.30 8.58
C ASN A 74 -0.71 -16.33 7.89
N ASN A 75 -0.37 -16.11 6.62
CA ASN A 75 0.56 -16.98 5.90
C ASN A 75 1.94 -16.99 6.53
N HIS A 76 2.48 -15.81 6.89
CA HIS A 76 3.80 -15.71 7.51
C HIS A 76 3.84 -16.39 8.89
N ASN A 77 2.81 -16.20 9.71
CA ASN A 77 2.68 -16.87 11.00
C ASN A 77 2.64 -18.40 10.85
N GLN A 78 2.00 -18.91 9.80
CA GLN A 78 1.99 -20.35 9.54
C GLN A 78 3.38 -20.87 9.15
N LEU A 79 4.09 -20.14 8.28
CA LEU A 79 5.47 -20.48 7.91
C LEU A 79 6.41 -20.52 9.12
N VAL A 80 6.33 -19.51 10.00
CA VAL A 80 7.14 -19.47 11.22
C VAL A 80 6.85 -20.67 12.11
N LYS A 81 5.58 -21.02 12.33
CA LYS A 81 5.20 -22.21 13.12
C LYS A 81 5.74 -23.51 12.54
N ASP A 82 5.77 -23.63 11.22
CA ASP A 82 6.28 -24.83 10.56
C ASP A 82 7.82 -24.91 10.63
N GLU A 83 8.53 -23.79 10.52
CA GLU A 83 9.97 -23.73 10.77
C GLU A 83 10.31 -24.02 12.25
N GLU A 84 9.53 -23.56 13.22
CA GLU A 84 9.70 -23.92 14.64
C GLU A 84 9.57 -25.43 14.87
N LYS A 85 8.61 -26.10 14.22
CA LYS A 85 8.47 -27.56 14.29
C LYS A 85 9.67 -28.26 13.67
N ARG A 86 10.17 -27.74 12.53
CA ARG A 86 11.34 -28.28 11.85
C ARG A 86 12.60 -28.17 12.72
N ILE A 87 12.81 -27.03 13.38
CA ILE A 87 13.91 -26.83 14.33
C ILE A 87 13.84 -27.87 15.45
N LYS A 88 12.68 -28.04 16.10
CA LYS A 88 12.51 -29.04 17.18
C LYS A 88 12.82 -30.46 16.73
N LEU A 89 12.43 -30.82 15.50
CA LEU A 89 12.75 -32.13 14.93
C LEU A 89 14.26 -32.31 14.71
N LEU A 90 14.92 -31.29 14.17
CA LEU A 90 16.38 -31.31 13.96
C LEU A 90 17.14 -31.42 15.29
N GLU A 91 16.71 -30.69 16.31
CA GLU A 91 17.26 -30.78 17.67
C GLU A 91 17.12 -32.18 18.26
N LEU A 92 15.96 -32.83 18.07
CA LEU A 92 15.73 -34.21 18.52
C LEU A 92 16.69 -35.19 17.83
N ILE A 93 16.80 -35.11 16.49
CA ILE A 93 17.70 -35.97 15.71
C ILE A 93 19.15 -35.81 16.20
N LEU A 94 19.61 -34.57 16.39
CA LEU A 94 20.95 -34.28 16.87
C LEU A 94 21.20 -34.76 18.31
N LYS A 95 20.16 -34.86 19.14
CA LYS A 95 20.26 -35.38 20.51
C LYS A 95 20.36 -36.91 20.53
N GLU A 96 19.61 -37.60 19.67
CA GLU A 96 19.55 -39.07 19.64
C GLU A 96 20.73 -39.74 18.90
N ASN A 97 21.43 -38.98 18.04
CA ASN A 97 22.58 -39.47 17.27
C ASN A 97 23.93 -38.99 17.85
N LYS A 98 23.98 -38.73 19.15
CA LYS A 98 25.22 -38.47 19.93
C LYS A 98 25.56 -39.69 20.78
#